data_AF-K1TQ98-F1
#
_entry.id   AF-K1TQ98-F1
#
_cell.length_a   1.000
_cell.length_b   1.000
_cell.length_c   1.000
_cell.angle_alpha   90.00
_cell.angle_beta   90.00
_cell.angle_gamma   90.00
#
_symmetry.space_group_name_H-M   'P 1'
#
loop_
_entity.id
_entity.type
_entity.pdbx_description
1 polymer ?
#
loop_
_entity_poly.entity_id
_entity_poly.type
_entity_poly.pdbx_seq_one_letter_code
_entity_poly.pdbx_strand_id
1 'polypeptide(L)' 'MSKQILDSLDRQILKLISQDARIPFLEVARACNVSGAAIHQRV' A
#
# COMPACT_ATOMS: atom_id res chain seq x y z
N MET A 1 13.16 19.53 1.42
CA MET A 1 12.25 18.37 1.24
C MET A 1 12.86 17.17 1.94
N SER A 2 12.19 16.63 2.95
CA SER A 2 12.64 15.42 3.66
C SER A 2 12.61 14.22 2.71
N LYS A 3 13.71 13.47 2.62
CA LYS A 3 13.79 12.25 1.82
C LYS A 3 13.02 11.15 2.56
N GLN A 4 11.79 10.86 2.13
CA GLN A 4 11.05 9.70 2.62
C GLN A 4 11.62 8.43 1.96
N ILE A 5 12.02 7.48 2.79
CA ILE A 5 12.51 6.18 2.34
C ILE A 5 11.30 5.25 2.25
N LEU A 6 10.95 4.83 1.03
CA LEU A 6 9.91 3.83 0.82
C LEU A 6 10.42 2.46 1.22
N ASP A 7 9.70 1.81 2.14
CA ASP A 7 10.00 0.46 2.56
C ASP A 7 9.47 -0.59 1.55
N SER A 8 9.65 -1.87 1.85
CA SER A 8 9.20 -2.95 0.98
C SER A 8 7.68 -3.02 0.85
N LEU A 9 6.94 -2.69 1.92
CA LEU A 9 5.49 -2.71 1.94
C LEU A 9 4.93 -1.56 1.10
N ASP A 10 5.52 -0.35 1.17
CA ASP A 10 5.13 0.77 0.32
C ASP A 10 5.27 0.43 -1.17
N ARG A 11 6.37 -0.23 -1.54
CA ARG A 11 6.61 -0.66 -2.93
C ARG A 11 5.59 -1.69 -3.39
N GLN A 12 5.18 -2.59 -2.50
CA GLN A 12 4.16 -3.59 -2.79
C GLN A 12 2.78 -2.94 -2.97
N ILE A 13 2.41 -1.99 -2.10
CA ILE A 13 1.17 -1.20 -2.21
C ILE A 13 1.16 -0.44 -3.55
N LEU A 14 2.23 0.28 -3.86
CA LEU A 14 2.37 1.03 -5.11
C LEU A 14 2.25 0.11 -6.33
N LYS A 15 2.84 -1.09 -6.29
CA LYS A 15 2.73 -2.06 -7.38
C LYS A 15 1.28 -2.51 -7.63
N LEU A 16 0.50 -2.73 -6.58
CA LEU A 16 -0.91 -3.14 -6.69
C LEU A 16 -1.78 -1.99 -7.22
N ILE A 17 -1.66 -0.78 -6.63
CA ILE A 17 -2.44 0.39 -7.04
C ILE A 17 -2.08 0.85 -8.46
N SER A 18 -0.80 0.73 -8.86
CA SER A 18 -0.38 1.08 -10.23
C SER A 18 -0.96 0.14 -11.29
N GLN A 19 -1.33 -1.09 -10.91
CA GLN A 19 -1.96 -2.06 -11.82
C GLN A 19 -3.49 -1.87 -11.87
N ASP A 20 -4.11 -1.58 -10.73
CA ASP A 20 -5.52 -1.24 -10.65
C ASP A 20 -5.73 -0.17 -9.57
N ALA A 21 -5.94 1.08 -9.99
CA ALA A 21 -6.14 2.18 -9.07
C ALA A 21 -7.50 2.14 -8.34
N ARG A 22 -8.43 1.27 -8.77
CA ARG A 22 -9.75 1.08 -8.14
C ARG A 22 -9.79 -0.13 -7.20
N ILE A 23 -8.66 -0.82 -7.01
CA ILE A 23 -8.56 -1.91 -6.04
C ILE A 23 -8.99 -1.43 -4.65
N PRO A 24 -9.94 -2.10 -3.97
CA PRO A 24 -10.33 -1.71 -2.63
C PRO A 24 -9.14 -1.83 -1.67
N PHE A 25 -8.93 -0.86 -0.78
CA PHE A 25 -7.82 -0.91 0.18
C PHE A 25 -7.86 -2.13 1.11
N LEU A 26 -9.05 -2.69 1.34
CA LEU A 26 -9.19 -3.97 2.04
C LEU A 26 -8.53 -5.13 1.28
N GLU A 27 -8.64 -5.16 -0.05
CA GLU A 27 -7.98 -6.17 -0.88
C GLU A 27 -6.47 -5.93 -0.94
N VAL A 28 -6.03 -4.67 -0.97
CA VAL A 28 -4.59 -4.34 -0.84
C VAL A 28 -4.03 -4.85 0.49
N ALA A 29 -4.76 -4.63 1.59
CA ALA A 29 -4.36 -5.11 2.91
C ALA A 29 -4.22 -6.63 2.96
N ARG A 30 -5.18 -7.36 2.36
CA ARG A 30 -5.14 -8.83 2.24
C ARG A 30 -3.95 -9.30 1.41
N ALA A 31 -3.72 -8.69 0.25
CA ALA A 31 -2.60 -9.03 -0.64
C ALA A 31 -1.23 -8.74 -0.01
N CYS A 32 -1.16 -7.74 0.87
CA CYS A 32 0.04 -7.39 1.64
C CYS A 32 0.15 -8.13 2.99
N ASN A 33 -0.82 -8.98 3.35
CA ASN A 33 -0.90 -9.68 4.64
C ASN A 33 -0.80 -8.73 5.87
N VAL A 34 -1.52 -7.61 5.81
CA VAL A 34 -1.59 -6.61 6.89
C VAL A 34 -3.04 -6.24 7.21
N SER A 35 -3.26 -5.51 8.30
CA SER A 35 -4.58 -4.96 8.62
C SER A 35 -4.96 -3.81 7.68
N GLY A 36 -6.26 -3.57 7.50
CA GLY A 36 -6.73 -2.40 6.75
C GLY A 36 -6.20 -1.08 7.34
N ALA A 37 -6.11 -0.99 8.67
CA ALA A 37 -5.54 0.17 9.37
C ALA A 37 -4.07 0.42 9.00
N ALA A 38 -3.28 -0.63 8.73
CA ALA A 38 -1.89 -0.49 8.30
C ALA A 38 -1.76 0.14 6.90
N ILE A 39 -2.72 -0.12 6.00
CA ILE A 39 -2.77 0.52 4.68
C ILE A 39 -3.18 1.99 4.82
N HIS A 40 -4.16 2.32 5.67
CA HIS A 40 -4.64 3.70 5.87
C HIS A 40 -3.57 4.70 6.34
N GLN A 41 -2.46 4.24 6.94
CA GLN A 41 -1.36 5.12 7.34
C GLN A 41 -0.34 5.39 6.22
N ARG A 42 -0.48 4.74 5.05
CA ARG A 42 0.52 4.68 3.98
C ARG A 42 0.04 5.26 2.65
N VAL A 43 -1.26 5.53 2.51
CA VAL A 43 -1.91 6.17 1.36
C VAL A 43 -2.66 7.42 1.82
#